data_AF-A0A5N6UJ65-F1
#
_entry.id   AF-A0A5N6UJ65-F1
#
_cell.length_a   1.000
_cell.length_b   1.000
_cell.length_c   1.000
_cell.angle_alpha   90.00
_cell.angle_beta   90.00
_cell.angle_gamma   90.00
#
_symmetry.space_group_name_H-M   'P 1'
#
loop_
_entity.id
_entity.type
_entity.pdbx_description
1 polymer ?
#
loop_
_entity_poly.entity_id
_entity_poly.type
_entity_poly.pdbx_seq_one_letter_code
_entity_poly.pdbx_strand_id
1 'polypeptide(L)'
;MFRPRDTMHMGSSFLHSTPISVETAIQAGVFTTLPARKSKYSDIADQAARRAQRVLQSHASDDQSKEALGATVPSLSPVGNIFAYLTPEALPERMSVYVYLSEFGIIYDGKCICLQ
;
A
#
# COMPACT_ATOMS: atom_id res chain seq x y z
N MET A 1 -17.46 -27.44 22.88
CA MET A 1 -18.47 -26.39 23.20
C MET A 1 -17.75 -25.04 23.15
N PHE A 2 -17.70 -24.41 21.97
CA PHE A 2 -17.11 -23.09 21.80
C PHE A 2 -18.10 -22.04 22.32
N ARG A 3 -17.73 -21.28 23.36
CA ARG A 3 -18.53 -20.13 23.77
C ARG A 3 -18.44 -19.05 22.69
N PRO A 4 -19.55 -18.44 22.26
CA PRO A 4 -19.50 -17.25 21.43
C PRO A 4 -18.77 -16.17 22.24
N ARG A 5 -17.69 -15.61 21.69
CA ARG A 5 -17.07 -14.43 22.29
C ARG A 5 -18.07 -13.30 22.14
N ASP A 6 -18.51 -12.76 23.27
CA ASP A 6 -19.37 -11.60 23.37
C ASP A 6 -18.92 -10.52 22.38
N THR A 7 -19.89 -10.02 21.61
CA THR A 7 -19.74 -8.87 20.73
C THR A 7 -19.22 -7.70 21.54
N MET A 8 -17.91 -7.46 21.49
CA MET A 8 -17.30 -6.22 21.96
C MET A 8 -17.94 -5.06 21.20
N HIS A 9 -18.77 -4.28 21.88
CA HIS A 9 -19.02 -2.89 21.50
C HIS A 9 -17.73 -2.09 21.69
N MET A 10 -16.79 -2.23 20.76
CA MET A 10 -15.74 -1.24 20.54
C MET A 10 -16.42 -0.03 19.90
N GLY A 11 -16.57 1.07 20.64
CA GLY A 11 -16.75 2.38 20.01
C GLY A 11 -15.66 2.53 18.94
N SER A 12 -16.05 2.88 17.71
CA SER A 12 -15.20 2.70 16.53
C SER A 12 -13.87 3.47 16.68
N SER A 13 -12.81 2.81 17.13
CA SER A 13 -11.47 3.38 17.30
C SER A 13 -10.73 3.56 15.96
N PHE A 14 -11.43 3.36 14.85
CA PHE A 14 -10.91 3.47 13.49
C PHE A 14 -11.47 4.74 12.85
N LEU A 15 -10.64 5.77 12.77
CA LEU A 15 -11.04 7.08 12.27
C LEU A 15 -10.65 7.26 10.80
N HIS A 16 -9.60 6.58 10.36
CA HIS A 16 -8.94 6.85 9.09
C HIS A 16 -9.09 5.72 8.06
N SER A 17 -9.82 4.65 8.38
CA SER A 17 -10.05 3.52 7.47
C SER A 17 -11.50 3.07 7.38
N THR A 18 -11.80 2.31 6.32
CA THR A 18 -13.05 1.58 6.13
C THR A 18 -12.78 0.07 6.15
N PRO A 19 -13.71 -0.75 6.70
CA PRO A 19 -13.61 -2.19 6.56
C PRO A 19 -13.75 -2.59 5.10
N ILE A 20 -13.02 -3.63 4.69
CA ILE A 20 -13.14 -4.26 3.37
C ILE A 20 -14.21 -5.34 3.48
N SER A 21 -15.02 -5.53 2.44
CA SER A 21 -16.01 -6.61 2.44
C SER A 21 -15.33 -7.98 2.38
N VAL A 22 -16.03 -8.99 2.89
CA VAL A 22 -15.53 -10.37 2.88
C VAL A 22 -15.34 -10.86 1.45
N GLU A 23 -16.21 -10.45 0.52
CA GLU A 23 -16.12 -10.79 -0.89
C GLU A 23 -14.84 -10.24 -1.52
N THR A 24 -14.52 -8.96 -1.27
CA THR A 24 -13.29 -8.35 -1.76
C THR A 24 -12.05 -8.99 -1.14
N ALA A 25 -12.12 -9.35 0.15
CA ALA A 25 -11.03 -10.05 0.82
C ALA A 25 -10.78 -11.45 0.21
N ILE A 26 -11.83 -12.21 -0.07
CA ILE A 26 -11.73 -13.53 -0.73
C ILE A 26 -11.17 -13.38 -2.15
N GLN A 27 -11.68 -12.42 -2.94
CA GLN A 27 -11.19 -12.16 -4.29
C GLN A 27 -9.71 -11.76 -4.31
N ALA A 28 -9.26 -11.03 -3.29
CA ALA A 28 -7.86 -10.64 -3.13
C ALA A 28 -6.98 -11.76 -2.54
N GLY A 29 -7.55 -12.94 -2.23
CA GLY A 29 -6.81 -14.06 -1.64
C GLY A 29 -6.36 -13.81 -0.20
N VAL A 30 -7.12 -13.03 0.59
CA VAL A 30 -6.78 -12.73 1.99
C VAL A 30 -6.91 -14.01 2.83
N PHE A 31 -5.78 -14.46 3.40
CA PHE A 31 -5.69 -15.70 4.19
C PHE A 31 -5.87 -15.50 5.71
N THR A 32 -6.40 -14.35 6.14
CA THR A 32 -6.58 -14.02 7.56
C THR A 32 -8.04 -13.89 7.96
N THR A 33 -8.35 -14.28 9.19
CA THR A 33 -9.64 -14.06 9.84
C THR A 33 -9.73 -12.68 10.51
N LEU A 34 -8.64 -11.91 10.51
CA LEU A 34 -8.63 -10.54 10.99
C LEU A 34 -9.42 -9.62 10.05
N PRO A 35 -10.25 -8.69 10.56
CA PRO A 35 -10.97 -7.73 9.72
C PRO A 35 -9.99 -6.87 8.92
N ALA A 36 -9.96 -7.07 7.60
CA ALA A 36 -9.14 -6.26 6.71
C ALA A 36 -9.75 -4.86 6.55
N ARG A 37 -8.89 -3.84 6.49
CA ARG A 37 -9.30 -2.44 6.39
C ARG A 37 -8.45 -1.71 5.36
N LYS A 38 -9.05 -0.72 4.70
CA LYS A 38 -8.38 0.15 3.73
C LYS A 38 -8.40 1.58 4.26
N SER A 39 -7.27 2.27 4.19
CA SER A 39 -7.21 3.70 4.49
C SER A 39 -8.17 4.49 3.59
N LYS A 40 -8.85 5.49 4.18
CA LYS A 40 -9.64 6.50 3.45
C LYS A 40 -8.76 7.39 2.57
N TYR A 41 -7.44 7.35 2.77
CA TYR A 41 -6.45 8.17 2.07
C TYR A 41 -5.67 7.38 1.02
N SER A 42 -6.28 6.38 0.39
CA SER A 42 -5.62 5.58 -0.66
C SER A 42 -5.09 6.44 -1.81
N ASP A 43 -5.78 7.52 -2.15
CA ASP A 43 -5.36 8.41 -3.23
C ASP A 43 -4.05 9.14 -2.87
N ILE A 44 -3.83 9.43 -1.58
CA ILE A 44 -2.57 10.02 -1.10
C ILE A 44 -1.43 9.01 -1.25
N ALA A 45 -1.69 7.73 -0.94
CA ALA A 45 -0.73 6.66 -1.16
C ALA A 45 -0.38 6.53 -2.66
N ASP A 46 -1.38 6.47 -3.54
CA ASP A 46 -1.19 6.39 -4.98
C ASP A 46 -0.36 7.57 -5.52
N GLN A 47 -0.67 8.80 -5.08
CA GLN A 47 0.05 10.01 -5.48
C GLN A 47 1.50 10.00 -4.98
N ALA A 48 1.73 9.58 -3.75
CA ALA A 48 3.07 9.50 -3.15
C ALA A 48 3.95 8.47 -3.86
N ALA A 49 3.41 7.29 -4.17
CA ALA A 49 4.12 6.24 -4.91
C ALA A 49 4.51 6.71 -6.31
N ARG A 50 3.58 7.31 -7.06
CA ARG A 50 3.84 7.90 -8.38
C ARG A 50 4.83 9.06 -8.31
N ARG A 51 4.85 9.83 -7.22
CA ARG A 51 5.85 10.88 -7.01
C ARG A 51 7.25 10.29 -6.82
N ALA A 52 7.39 9.24 -5.99
CA ALA A 52 8.68 8.56 -5.79
C ALA A 52 9.23 8.02 -7.11
N GLN A 53 8.38 7.35 -7.89
CA GLN A 53 8.72 6.84 -9.23
C GLN A 53 9.22 7.96 -10.16
N ARG A 54 8.48 9.08 -10.29
CA ARG A 54 8.89 10.21 -11.15
C ARG A 54 10.22 10.83 -10.72
N VAL A 55 10.45 10.94 -9.42
CA VAL A 55 11.73 11.45 -8.89
C VAL A 55 12.86 10.51 -9.28
N LEU A 56 12.72 9.20 -9.08
CA LEU A 56 13.73 8.22 -9.50
C LEU A 56 13.99 8.26 -11.00
N GLN A 57 12.93 8.30 -11.80
CA GLN A 57 13.03 8.38 -13.25
C GLN A 57 13.80 9.63 -13.68
N SER A 58 13.56 10.79 -13.06
CA SER A 58 14.28 12.03 -13.38
C SER A 58 15.77 12.01 -13.04
N HIS A 59 16.21 11.11 -12.17
CA HIS A 59 17.62 10.94 -11.78
C HIS A 59 18.33 9.80 -12.51
N ALA A 60 17.63 9.05 -13.38
CA ALA A 60 18.24 7.98 -14.16
C ALA A 60 19.12 8.53 -15.29
N SER A 61 20.32 7.97 -15.41
CA SER A 61 21.38 8.41 -16.34
C SER A 61 21.12 8.04 -17.80
N ASP A 62 20.43 6.93 -18.04
CA ASP A 62 20.20 6.35 -19.35
C ASP A 62 18.71 6.11 -19.61
N ASP A 63 18.33 6.08 -20.89
CA ASP A 63 16.92 5.99 -21.29
C ASP A 63 16.30 4.63 -20.99
N GLN A 64 17.10 3.55 -20.98
CA GLN A 64 16.64 2.22 -20.58
C GLN A 64 16.25 2.18 -19.09
N SER A 65 17.06 2.79 -18.22
CA SER A 65 16.77 2.95 -16.80
C SER A 65 15.54 3.83 -16.57
N LYS A 66 15.36 4.90 -17.36
CA LYS A 66 14.17 5.75 -17.29
C LYS A 66 12.90 5.00 -17.70
N GLU A 67 12.99 4.17 -18.74
CA GLU A 67 11.87 3.35 -19.20
C GLU A 67 11.51 2.29 -18.15
N ALA A 68 12.50 1.55 -17.65
CA ALA A 68 12.30 0.53 -16.63
C ALA A 68 11.68 1.11 -15.33
N LEU A 69 12.15 2.27 -14.89
CA LEU A 69 11.58 2.98 -13.73
C LEU A 69 10.19 3.54 -14.01
N GLY A 70 9.89 3.96 -15.25
CA GLY A 70 8.60 4.50 -15.66
C GLY A 70 7.50 3.45 -15.86
N ALA A 71 7.90 2.20 -16.12
CA ALA A 71 6.97 1.12 -16.50
C ALA A 71 6.08 0.64 -15.34
N THR A 72 6.54 0.75 -14.09
CA THR A 72 5.81 0.18 -12.94
C THR A 72 5.89 1.05 -11.69
N VAL A 73 4.82 1.02 -10.90
CA VAL A 73 4.77 1.55 -9.53
C VAL A 73 4.54 0.33 -8.62
N PRO A 74 5.60 -0.24 -8.02
CA PRO A 74 5.53 -1.51 -7.30
C PRO A 74 4.42 -1.63 -6.26
N SER A 75 4.07 -0.56 -5.56
CA SER A 75 3.02 -0.61 -4.54
C SER A 75 1.60 -0.62 -5.09
N LEU A 76 1.39 -0.30 -6.37
CA LEU A 76 0.06 -0.26 -7.01
C LEU A 76 -0.35 -1.66 -7.51
N SER A 77 -1.58 -2.05 -7.17
CA SER A 77 -2.21 -3.30 -7.63
C SER A 77 -3.64 -3.03 -8.12
N PRO A 78 -4.31 -4.00 -8.77
CA PRO A 78 -5.72 -3.85 -9.16
C PRO A 78 -6.67 -3.56 -8.00
N VAL A 79 -6.30 -3.93 -6.78
CA VAL A 79 -7.07 -3.63 -5.57
C VAL A 79 -6.64 -2.31 -4.90
N GLY A 80 -5.65 -1.62 -5.45
CA GLY A 80 -5.12 -0.34 -4.95
C GLY A 80 -3.73 -0.47 -4.33
N ASN A 81 -3.26 0.62 -3.72
CA ASN A 81 -1.93 0.66 -3.12
C ASN A 81 -1.82 -0.18 -1.84
N ILE A 82 -0.80 -1.05 -1.78
CA ILE A 82 -0.57 -1.97 -0.66
C ILE A 82 -0.42 -1.25 0.69
N PHE A 83 0.19 -0.06 0.72
CA PHE A 83 0.42 0.68 1.96
C PHE A 83 -0.86 1.26 2.57
N ALA A 84 -1.89 1.49 1.76
CA ALA A 84 -3.22 1.84 2.24
C ALA A 84 -3.88 0.69 3.02
N TYR A 85 -3.43 -0.56 2.81
CA TYR A 85 -3.87 -1.75 3.54
C TYR A 85 -2.95 -2.09 4.72
N LEU A 86 -1.65 -1.83 4.61
CA LEU A 86 -0.68 -2.09 5.70
C LEU A 86 -0.76 -1.06 6.82
N THR A 87 -1.09 0.20 6.49
CA THR A 87 -1.17 1.31 7.45
C THR A 87 -2.53 2.01 7.39
N PRO A 88 -3.65 1.28 7.60
CA PRO A 88 -4.98 1.80 7.32
C PRO A 88 -5.37 2.99 8.20
N GLU A 89 -4.81 3.08 9.41
CA GLU A 89 -5.03 4.18 10.36
C GLU A 89 -3.96 5.28 10.31
N ALA A 90 -3.07 5.28 9.32
CA ALA A 90 -2.11 6.36 9.17
C ALA A 90 -2.80 7.69 8.86
N LEU A 91 -2.33 8.74 9.53
CA LEU A 91 -2.72 10.12 9.21
C LEU A 91 -2.30 10.46 7.77
N PRO A 92 -3.07 11.29 7.05
CA PRO A 92 -2.82 11.58 5.64
C PRO A 92 -1.43 12.18 5.40
N GLU A 93 -0.94 13.04 6.29
CA GLU A 93 0.39 13.66 6.19
C GLU A 93 1.51 12.62 6.34
N ARG A 94 1.29 11.60 7.17
CA ARG A 94 2.25 10.51 7.41
C ARG A 94 2.19 9.46 6.32
N MET A 95 1.00 9.17 5.79
CA MET A 95 0.78 8.23 4.68
C MET A 95 1.64 8.64 3.48
N SER A 96 1.62 9.92 3.10
CA SER A 96 2.39 10.41 1.95
C SER A 96 3.89 10.15 2.09
N VAL A 97 4.48 10.51 3.24
CA VAL A 97 5.92 10.31 3.49
C VAL A 97 6.27 8.84 3.59
N TYR A 98 5.44 8.06 4.30
CA TYR A 98 5.64 6.62 4.46
C TYR A 98 5.66 5.90 3.12
N VAL A 99 4.67 6.16 2.26
CA VAL A 99 4.58 5.54 0.94
C VAL A 99 5.70 5.99 0.03
N TYR A 100 6.01 7.29 0.01
CA TYR A 100 7.11 7.82 -0.79
C TYR A 100 8.41 7.07 -0.49
N LEU A 101 8.81 6.98 0.79
CA LEU A 101 10.04 6.30 1.19
C LEU A 101 10.01 4.78 0.98
N SER A 102 8.87 4.15 1.24
CA SER A 102 8.73 2.71 1.05
C SER A 102 8.80 2.32 -0.43
N GLU A 103 8.31 3.17 -1.34
CA GLU A 103 8.43 2.96 -2.78
C GLU A 103 9.90 2.95 -3.23
N PHE A 104 10.73 3.88 -2.72
CA PHE A 104 12.17 3.83 -2.95
C PHE A 104 12.74 2.50 -2.46
N GLY A 105 12.39 2.10 -1.24
CA GLY A 105 12.85 0.83 -0.65
C GLY A 105 12.58 -0.36 -1.56
N ILE A 106 11.34 -0.49 -2.06
CA ILE A 106 10.95 -1.58 -2.96
C ILE A 106 11.71 -1.52 -4.29
N ILE A 107 11.84 -0.34 -4.90
CA ILE A 107 12.54 -0.19 -6.18
C ILE A 107 14.03 -0.50 -6.03
N TYR A 108 14.67 -0.05 -4.94
CA TYR A 108 16.08 -0.35 -4.66
C TYR A 108 16.29 -1.84 -4.39
N ASP A 109 15.41 -2.48 -3.62
CA ASP A 109 15.47 -3.92 -3.36
C ASP A 109 15.29 -4.73 -4.65
N GLY A 110 14.29 -4.39 -5.47
CA GLY A 110 14.06 -5.03 -6.77
C GLY A 110 15.22 -4.86 -7.77
N LYS A 111 15.94 -3.73 -7.74
CA LYS A 111 17.15 -3.53 -8.56
C LYS A 111 18.35 -4.35 -8.09
N CYS A 112 18.37 -4.81 -6.84
CA CYS A 112 19.40 -5.73 -6.36
C CYS A 112 19.32 -7.10 -7.05
N ILE A 113 18.19 -7.42 -7.70
CA ILE A 113 17.97 -8.67 -8.47
C ILE A 113 18.33 -8.51 -9.96
N CYS A 114 18.45 -7.28 -10.49
CA CYS A 114 18.76 -7.00 -11.91
C CYS A 114 20.19 -6.50 -12.17
N LEU A 115 21.05 -6.48 -11.14
CA LEU A 115 22.48 -6.12 -11.25
C LEU A 115 23.42 -7.31 -10.94
N GLN A 116 22.90 -8.53 -10.97
CA GLN A 116 23.67 -9.79 -10.99
C GLN A 116 23.57 -10.44 -12.36
#